data_AF-A0A3M8DJL9-F1
#
_entry.id   AF-A0A3M8DJL9-F1
#
_cell.length_a   1.000
_cell.length_b   1.000
_cell.length_c   1.000
_cell.angle_alpha   90.00
_cell.angle_beta   90.00
_cell.angle_gamma   90.00
#
_symmetry.space_group_name_H-M   'P 1'
#
loop_
_entity.id
_entity.type
_entity.pdbx_description
1 polymer ?
#
loop_
_entity_poly.entity_id
_entity_poly.type
_entity_poly.pdbx_seq_one_letter_code
_entity_poly.pdbx_strand_id
1 'polypeptide(L)'
;MHYYGNETIMSLEQVLRLKPSEVRILEWVRTYEFLENSYGIDESVPYFLDIQCMAEGVRIRKNRIADFPEFICEEERSFPTVEEALAVFHQWAEEILAKL
;
A
#
# COMPACT_ATOMS: atom_id res chain seq x y z
N MET A 1 8.07 -17.55 -18.32
CA MET A 1 7.09 -17.60 -17.22
C MET A 1 7.26 -16.34 -16.41
N HIS A 2 6.34 -15.38 -16.53
CA HIS A 2 6.30 -14.23 -15.62
C HIS A 2 5.59 -14.73 -14.36
N TYR A 3 6.36 -14.96 -13.30
CA TYR A 3 5.79 -15.14 -11.97
C TYR A 3 5.22 -13.77 -11.58
N TYR A 4 3.92 -13.57 -11.80
CA TYR A 4 3.22 -12.51 -11.10
C TYR A 4 3.27 -12.92 -9.63
N GLY A 5 4.15 -12.29 -8.85
CA GLY A 5 4.07 -12.40 -7.39
C GLY A 5 2.63 -12.11 -6.99
N ASN A 6 2.04 -12.98 -6.16
CA ASN A 6 0.63 -12.87 -5.79
C ASN A 6 0.45 -11.53 -5.06
N GLU A 7 -0.11 -10.54 -5.77
CA GLU A 7 -0.48 -9.25 -5.19
C GLU A 7 -1.40 -9.52 -4.01
N THR A 8 -0.95 -9.15 -2.81
CA THR A 8 -1.76 -9.27 -1.61
C THR A 8 -2.44 -7.94 -1.35
N ILE A 9 -3.76 -7.92 -1.42
CA ILE A 9 -4.55 -6.70 -1.19
C ILE A 9 -5.14 -6.74 0.22
N MET A 10 -4.99 -5.66 0.98
CA MET A 10 -5.50 -5.54 2.36
C MET A 10 -5.90 -4.10 2.69
N SER A 11 -6.58 -3.84 3.81
CA SER A 11 -6.99 -2.48 4.16
C SER A 11 -5.83 -1.60 4.66
N LEU A 12 -6.01 -0.28 4.66
CA LEU A 12 -5.06 0.67 5.27
C LEU A 12 -4.77 0.36 6.75
N GLU A 13 -5.77 -0.10 7.49
CA GLU A 13 -5.60 -0.48 8.90
C GLU A 13 -4.80 -1.77 9.07
N GLN A 14 -4.99 -2.73 8.15
CA GLN A 14 -4.27 -4.00 8.16
C GLN A 14 -2.79 -3.78 7.86
N VAL A 15 -2.45 -2.90 6.90
CA VAL A 15 -1.05 -2.64 6.57
C VAL A 15 -0.27 -2.03 7.72
N LEU A 16 -0.89 -1.23 8.60
CA LEU A 16 -0.21 -0.67 9.78
C LEU A 16 0.32 -1.73 10.76
N ARG A 17 -0.18 -2.97 10.67
CA ARG A 17 0.26 -4.08 11.51
C ARG A 17 1.30 -4.97 10.83
N LEU A 18 1.63 -4.71 9.56
CA LEU A 18 2.61 -5.49 8.83
C LEU A 18 3.97 -5.41 9.48
N LYS A 19 4.64 -6.55 9.51
CA LYS A 19 6.03 -6.67 9.91
C LYS A 19 6.91 -6.79 8.67
N PRO A 20 8.18 -6.35 8.75
CA PRO A 20 9.13 -6.51 7.66
C PRO A 20 9.30 -7.97 7.19
N SER A 21 9.10 -8.96 8.06
CA SER A 21 9.13 -10.38 7.68
C SER A 21 7.95 -10.78 6.80
N GLU A 22 6.76 -10.22 7.05
CA GLU A 22 5.55 -10.53 6.28
C GLU A 22 5.64 -9.92 4.88
N VAL A 23 6.13 -8.68 4.75
CA VAL A 23 6.36 -8.04 3.44
C VAL A 23 7.36 -8.84 2.59
N ARG A 24 8.40 -9.41 3.21
CA ARG A 24 9.36 -10.28 2.50
C ARG A 24 8.73 -11.58 2.00
N ILE A 25 7.74 -12.12 2.71
CA ILE A 25 7.04 -13.36 2.32
C ILE A 25 6.00 -13.06 1.24
N LEU A 26 5.27 -11.95 1.39
CA LEU A 26 4.21 -11.54 0.49
C LEU A 26 4.76 -10.96 -0.82
N GLU A 27 5.96 -10.38 -0.78
CA GLU A 27 6.70 -9.73 -1.89
C GLU A 27 6.01 -8.51 -2.50
N TRP A 28 4.69 -8.47 -2.56
CA TRP A 28 3.91 -7.34 -3.05
C TRP A 28 2.61 -7.20 -2.27
N VAL A 29 2.47 -6.06 -1.58
CA VAL A 29 1.25 -5.68 -0.88
C VAL A 29 0.69 -4.39 -1.49
N ARG A 30 -0.63 -4.35 -1.71
CA ARG A 30 -1.38 -3.16 -2.07
C ARG A 30 -2.49 -2.91 -1.05
N THR A 31 -2.83 -1.64 -0.78
CA THR A 31 -4.03 -1.32 -0.01
C THR A 31 -5.27 -1.31 -0.90
N TYR A 32 -6.42 -1.73 -0.39
CA TYR A 32 -7.70 -1.56 -1.08
C TYR A 32 -8.13 -0.09 -1.13
N GLU A 33 -8.91 0.26 -2.15
CA GLU A 33 -9.43 1.60 -2.42
C GLU A 33 -10.68 1.96 -1.59
N PHE A 34 -11.07 1.12 -0.63
CA PHE A 34 -12.31 1.26 0.14
C PHE A 34 -12.08 1.03 1.64
N LEU A 35 -12.79 1.80 2.47
CA LEU A 35 -12.89 1.58 3.91
C LEU A 35 -14.35 1.38 4.28
N GLU A 36 -14.64 0.29 4.98
CA GLU A 36 -15.96 0.05 5.54
C GLU A 36 -16.21 1.04 6.69
N ASN A 37 -17.19 1.92 6.54
CA ASN A 37 -17.56 2.87 7.58
C ASN A 37 -18.38 2.20 8.70
N SER A 38 -18.72 2.96 9.75
CA SER A 38 -19.49 2.48 10.90
C SER A 38 -20.91 1.98 10.58
N TYR A 39 -21.38 2.18 9.34
CA TYR A 39 -22.67 1.72 8.83
C TYR A 39 -22.54 0.51 7.88
N GLY A 40 -21.34 -0.04 7.71
CA GLY A 40 -21.08 -1.16 6.80
C GLY A 40 -21.08 -0.74 5.32
N ILE A 41 -20.83 0.54 5.03
CA ILE A 41 -20.78 1.07 3.67
C ILE A 41 -19.32 1.33 3.31
N ASP A 42 -18.89 0.78 2.18
CA ASP A 42 -17.56 1.00 1.62
C ASP A 42 -17.44 2.44 1.09
N GLU A 43 -16.68 3.28 1.80
CA GLU A 43 -16.30 4.61 1.34
C GLU A 43 -15.00 4.55 0.56
N SER A 44 -14.99 5.16 -0.62
CA SER A 44 -13.79 5.22 -1.46
C SER A 44 -12.71 6.06 -0.78
N VAL A 45 -11.53 5.48 -0.60
CA VAL A 45 -10.35 6.19 -0.14
C VAL A 45 -9.73 6.92 -1.33
N PRO A 46 -9.36 8.20 -1.21
CA PRO A 46 -8.77 8.95 -2.32
C PRO A 46 -7.38 8.45 -2.75
N TYR A 47 -6.78 7.53 -1.97
CA TYR A 47 -5.47 6.97 -2.22
C TYR A 47 -5.43 5.47 -1.94
N PHE A 48 -4.60 4.76 -2.70
CA PHE A 48 -4.11 3.44 -2.33
C PHE A 48 -2.57 3.43 -2.36
N LEU A 49 -1.99 2.57 -1.55
CA LEU A 49 -0.55 2.42 -1.42
C LEU A 49 -0.13 1.05 -1.95
N ASP A 50 1.08 0.96 -2.52
CA ASP A 50 1.74 -0.33 -2.79
C ASP A 50 3.15 -0.37 -2.21
N ILE A 51 3.57 -1.55 -1.74
CA ILE A 51 4.93 -1.88 -1.35
C ILE A 51 5.32 -3.18 -2.05
N GLN A 52 6.45 -3.15 -2.76
CA GLN A 52 6.93 -4.27 -3.58
C GLN A 52 8.42 -4.51 -3.37
N CYS A 53 8.78 -5.74 -3.02
CA CYS A 53 10.13 -6.24 -3.04
C CYS A 53 10.59 -6.45 -4.48
N MET A 54 11.67 -5.78 -4.85
CA MET A 54 12.33 -5.81 -6.17
C MET A 54 13.72 -6.45 -6.03
N ALA A 55 14.34 -6.80 -7.16
CA ALA A 55 15.69 -7.40 -7.14
C ALA A 55 16.75 -6.49 -6.49
N GLU A 56 16.60 -5.16 -6.60
CA GLU A 56 17.57 -4.17 -6.12
C GLU A 56 17.16 -3.45 -4.83
N GLY A 57 16.01 -3.80 -4.25
CA GLY A 57 15.49 -3.11 -3.06
C GLY A 57 13.98 -3.22 -2.93
N VAL A 58 13.36 -2.24 -2.31
CA VAL A 58 11.92 -2.21 -2.04
C VAL A 58 11.35 -0.90 -2.55
N ARG A 59 10.33 -1.00 -3.40
CA ARG A 59 9.62 0.16 -3.93
C ARG A 59 8.32 0.35 -3.17
N ILE A 60 8.00 1.59 -2.83
CA ILE A 60 6.68 1.98 -2.36
C ILE A 60 6.08 3.04 -3.28
N ARG A 61 4.77 3.05 -3.43
CA ARG A 61 4.04 4.09 -4.15
C ARG A 61 2.82 4.52 -3.39
N LYS A 62 2.51 5.81 -3.57
CA LYS A 62 1.26 6.44 -3.17
C LYS A 62 0.51 6.83 -4.42
N ASN A 63 -0.62 6.18 -4.65
CA ASN A 63 -1.42 6.36 -5.86
C ASN A 63 -2.71 7.08 -5.49
N ARG A 64 -2.97 8.22 -6.12
CA ARG A 64 -4.20 8.99 -5.95
C ARG A 64 -5.23 8.55 -6.98
N ILE A 65 -6.42 8.18 -6.54
CA ILE A 65 -7.53 7.84 -7.43
C ILE A 65 -8.10 9.14 -8.00
N ALA A 66 -8.12 9.25 -9.33
CA ALA A 66 -8.71 10.40 -10.02
C ALA A 66 -10.17 10.12 -10.34
N ASP A 67 -10.42 9.02 -11.05
CA ASP A 67 -11.76 8.53 -11.40
C ASP A 67 -11.64 7.02 -11.69
N PHE A 68 -11.92 6.17 -10.69
CA PHE A 68 -11.59 4.73 -10.76
C PHE A 68 -12.11 4.08 -12.05
N PRO A 69 -11.26 3.36 -12.81
CA PRO A 69 -9.95 2.81 -12.44
C PRO A 69 -8.75 3.74 -12.70
N GLU A 70 -8.96 5.00 -13.06
CA GLU A 70 -7.88 5.95 -13.32
C GLU A 70 -7.24 6.46 -12.01
N PHE A 71 -5.92 6.35 -11.94
CA PHE A 71 -5.12 6.85 -10.83
C PHE A 71 -3.82 7.47 -11.31
N ILE A 72 -3.24 8.30 -10.46
CA ILE A 72 -1.96 8.96 -10.68
C ILE A 72 -1.01 8.53 -9.56
N CYS A 73 0.19 8.07 -9.93
CA CYS A 73 1.26 7.88 -8.96
C CYS A 73 1.71 9.27 -8.47
N GLU A 74 1.26 9.66 -7.28
CA GLU A 74 1.58 10.94 -6.67
C GLU A 74 3.02 10.93 -6.15
N GLU A 75 3.43 9.79 -5.59
CA GLU A 75 4.75 9.64 -5.03
C GLU A 75 5.24 8.20 -5.19
N GLU A 76 6.51 8.06 -5.58
CA GLU A 76 7.22 6.79 -5.66
C GLU A 76 8.56 6.93 -4.93
N ARG A 77 8.88 5.97 -4.07
CA ARG A 77 10.17 5.91 -3.38
C ARG A 77 10.73 4.49 -3.42
N SER A 78 12.05 4.39 -3.45
CA SER A 78 12.76 3.10 -3.40
C SER A 78 13.76 3.13 -2.25
N PHE A 79 13.87 2.00 -1.56
CA PHE A 79 14.71 1.82 -0.38
C PHE A 79 15.56 0.55 -0.50
N PRO A 80 16.75 0.50 0.11
CA PRO A 80 17.57 -0.70 0.13
C PRO A 80 16.97 -1.81 1.01
N THR A 81 16.14 -1.46 2.00
CA THR A 81 15.61 -2.40 2.99
C THR A 81 14.09 -2.30 3.14
N VAL A 82 13.48 -3.42 3.53
CA VAL A 82 12.03 -3.47 3.83
C VAL A 82 11.72 -2.64 5.07
N GLU A 83 12.62 -2.59 6.05
CA GLU A 83 12.44 -1.82 7.28
C GLU A 83 12.29 -0.32 6.98
N GLU A 84 13.17 0.24 6.14
CA GLU A 84 13.10 1.65 5.74
C GLU A 84 11.85 1.94 4.91
N ALA A 85 11.55 1.07 3.93
CA ALA A 85 10.36 1.21 3.10
C ALA A 85 9.07 1.15 3.94
N LEU A 86 8.97 0.17 4.84
CA LEU A 86 7.78 -0.07 5.64
C LEU A 86 7.52 1.06 6.64
N ALA A 87 8.57 1.67 7.20
CA ALA A 87 8.41 2.83 8.08
C ALA A 87 7.74 4.01 7.35
N VAL A 88 8.19 4.33 6.13
CA VAL A 88 7.57 5.39 5.32
C VAL A 88 6.18 4.98 4.81
N PHE A 89 6.01 3.69 4.47
CA PHE A 89 4.73 3.15 4.06
C PHE A 89 3.66 3.27 5.15
N HIS A 90 4.01 2.95 6.41
CA HIS A 90 3.13 3.14 7.56
C HIS A 90 2.80 4.61 7.78
N GLN A 91 3.79 5.50 7.68
CA GLN A 91 3.56 6.95 7.79
C GLN A 91 2.51 7.43 6.77
N TRP A 92 2.62 7.00 5.51
CA TRP A 92 1.62 7.35 4.50
C TRP A 92 0.23 6.79 4.81
N ALA A 93 0.16 5.56 5.31
CA ALA A 93 -1.12 4.95 5.70
C ALA A 93 -1.78 5.73 6.86
N GLU A 94 -1.01 6.12 7.88
CA GLU A 94 -1.47 6.96 8.99
C GLU A 94 -1.94 8.34 8.50
N GLU A 95 -1.19 8.97 7.59
CA GLU A 95 -1.55 10.28 7.01
C GLU A 95 -2.84 10.24 6.19
N ILE A 96 -3.13 9.12 5.51
CA ILE A 96 -4.36 8.94 4.76
C ILE A 96 -5.52 8.72 5.74
N LEU A 97 -5.35 7.82 6.72
CA LEU A 97 -6.37 7.52 7.73
C LEU A 97 -6.72 8.75 8.58
N ALA A 98 -5.78 9.62 8.89
CA ALA A 98 -6.03 10.84 9.67
C ALA A 98 -6.85 11.91 8.91
N LYS A 99 -7.04 11.76 7.60
CA LYS A 99 -7.79 12.69 6.75
C LYS A 99 -9.20 12.21 6.41
N LEU A 100 -9.55 11.00 6.84
CA LEU A 100 -10.86 10.37 6.69
C LEU A 100 -11.68 10.60 7.96
#